data_AF-A0A7S0N9V2-F1
#
_entry.id   AF-A0A7S0N9V2-F1
#
_cell.length_a   1.000
_cell.length_b   1.000
_cell.length_c   1.000
_cell.angle_alpha   90.00
_cell.angle_beta   90.00
_cell.angle_gamma   90.00
#
_symmetry.space_group_name_H-M   'P 1'
#
loop_
_entity.id
_entity.type
_entity.pdbx_description
1 polymer ?
#
loop_
_entity_poly.entity_id
_entity_poly.type
_entity_poly.pdbx_seq_one_letter_code
_entity_poly.pdbx_strand_id
1 'polypeptide(L)'
;PRDEPRFPPRHFVRFEVRKLLLEVLAELKEHEACAAQVEQLLMCAKMHLPNNHPTVAHVHLKHGDACFEAALAKGVKAPGAMDLLARALEAYQKAYAVLVTLWDQRHPDVSSVYDKQNNTQALLEQ
;
A
#
# COMPACT_ATOMS: atom_id res chain seq x y z
N PRO A 1 -35.21 15.61 16.66
CA PRO A 1 -33.92 16.02 16.07
C PRO A 1 -32.98 14.80 16.04
N ARG A 2 -32.65 14.29 14.84
CA ARG A 2 -31.74 13.14 14.70
C ARG A 2 -30.34 13.61 15.07
N ASP A 3 -29.77 13.00 16.11
CA ASP A 3 -28.33 13.05 16.37
C ASP A 3 -27.62 12.29 15.25
N GLU A 4 -27.24 13.01 14.20
CA GLU A 4 -26.26 12.48 13.25
C GLU A 4 -24.91 12.37 13.98
N PRO A 5 -24.23 11.23 13.91
CA PRO A 5 -22.88 11.12 14.43
C PRO A 5 -22.03 12.19 13.73
N ARG A 6 -21.50 13.14 14.52
CA ARG A 6 -20.55 14.14 14.03
C ARG A 6 -19.28 13.41 13.61
N PHE A 7 -19.25 12.95 12.36
CA PHE A 7 -18.02 12.48 11.76
C PHE A 7 -17.01 13.63 11.78
N PRO A 8 -15.76 13.38 12.19
CA PRO A 8 -14.74 14.41 12.17
C PRO A 8 -14.60 14.99 10.75
N PRO A 9 -14.35 16.31 10.62
CA PRO A 9 -14.31 16.97 9.32
C PRO A 9 -13.30 16.27 8.40
N ARG A 10 -13.59 16.17 7.09
CA ARG A 10 -12.78 15.41 6.12
C ARG A 10 -11.28 15.72 6.16
N HIS A 11 -10.90 16.94 6.54
CA HIS A 11 -9.50 17.34 6.72
C HIS A 11 -8.84 16.70 7.95
N PHE A 12 -9.59 16.49 9.03
CA PHE A 12 -9.15 15.82 10.24
C PHE A 12 -8.88 14.33 9.98
N VAL A 13 -9.75 13.67 9.22
CA VAL A 13 -9.57 12.27 8.82
C VAL A 13 -8.38 12.09 7.88
N ARG A 14 -8.18 13.03 6.95
CA ARG A 14 -7.02 13.04 6.05
C ARG A 14 -5.70 13.23 6.82
N PHE A 15 -5.73 14.00 7.90
CA PHE A 15 -4.57 14.23 8.76
C PHE A 15 -4.26 13.01 9.63
N GLU A 16 -5.27 12.37 10.21
CA GLU A 16 -5.07 11.17 11.02
C GLU A 16 -4.67 9.94 10.21
N VAL A 17 -5.22 9.75 9.00
CA VAL A 17 -4.75 8.69 8.10
C VAL A 17 -3.28 8.93 7.69
N ARG A 18 -2.88 10.19 7.44
CA ARG A 18 -1.49 10.53 7.11
C ARG A 18 -0.55 10.40 8.31
N LYS A 19 -1.04 10.69 9.51
CA LYS A 19 -0.28 10.56 10.76
C LYS A 19 -0.10 9.09 11.14
N LEU A 20 -1.15 8.28 11.09
CA LEU A 20 -1.04 6.81 11.21
C LEU A 20 -0.12 6.24 10.12
N LEU A 21 -0.19 6.77 8.89
CA LEU A 21 0.69 6.33 7.81
C LEU A 21 2.15 6.62 8.15
N LEU A 22 2.45 7.82 8.67
CA LEU A 22 3.79 8.20 9.10
C LEU A 22 4.29 7.40 10.32
N GLU A 23 3.40 7.06 11.25
CA GLU A 23 3.72 6.24 12.44
C GLU A 23 4.02 4.78 12.04
N VAL A 24 3.19 4.18 11.19
CA VAL A 24 3.45 2.83 10.62
C VAL A 24 4.70 2.82 9.74
N LEU A 25 4.95 3.90 8.97
CA LEU A 25 6.19 4.08 8.19
C LEU A 25 7.44 4.25 9.06
N ALA A 26 7.30 4.75 10.28
CA ALA A 26 8.41 4.87 11.22
C ALA A 26 8.74 3.54 11.91
N GLU A 27 7.74 2.69 12.14
CA GLU A 27 7.89 1.34 12.72
C GLU A 27 8.33 0.27 11.71
N LEU A 28 8.19 0.56 10.42
CA LEU A 28 8.51 -0.31 9.27
C LEU A 28 9.98 -0.77 9.14
N LYS A 29 10.86 -0.39 10.07
CA LYS A 29 12.24 -0.89 10.13
C LYS A 29 12.35 -2.32 10.68
N GLU A 30 11.31 -2.86 11.32
CA GLU A 30 11.34 -4.21 11.88
C GLU A 30 10.16 -5.08 11.37
N HIS A 31 10.48 -6.34 11.13
CA HIS A 31 9.84 -7.25 10.18
C HIS A 31 8.42 -7.75 10.58
N GLU A 32 7.69 -8.23 9.56
CA GLU A 32 6.40 -8.94 9.55
C GLU A 32 5.16 -8.21 10.09
N ALA A 33 5.28 -7.42 11.17
CA ALA A 33 4.14 -6.70 11.75
C ALA A 33 3.58 -5.61 10.82
N CYS A 34 4.41 -5.07 9.93
CA CYS A 34 4.00 -3.95 9.08
C CYS A 34 3.01 -4.34 7.97
N ALA A 35 2.95 -5.60 7.54
CA ALA A 35 1.93 -6.03 6.59
C ALA A 35 0.51 -5.94 7.21
N ALA A 36 0.37 -6.35 8.48
CA ALA A 36 -0.89 -6.26 9.22
C ALA A 36 -1.27 -4.81 9.56
N GLN A 37 -0.29 -3.98 9.95
CA GLN A 37 -0.52 -2.56 10.20
C GLN A 37 -0.95 -1.80 8.93
N VAL A 38 -0.35 -2.12 7.78
CA VAL A 38 -0.72 -1.51 6.50
C VAL A 38 -2.11 -1.95 6.04
N GLU A 39 -2.55 -3.18 6.35
CA GLU A 39 -3.94 -3.63 6.08
C GLU A 39 -4.97 -2.87 6.91
N GLN A 40 -4.71 -2.63 8.20
CA GLN A 40 -5.55 -1.76 9.04
C GLN A 40 -5.64 -0.34 8.47
N LEU A 41 -4.51 0.16 7.98
CA LEU A 41 -4.43 1.48 7.38
C LEU A 41 -5.18 1.57 6.05
N LEU A 42 -5.16 0.48 5.27
CA LEU A 42 -5.94 0.33 4.05
C LEU A 42 -7.44 0.35 4.34
N MET A 43 -7.89 -0.31 5.41
CA MET A 43 -9.27 -0.31 5.86
C MET A 43 -9.73 1.09 6.26
N CYS A 44 -8.93 1.81 7.06
CA CYS A 44 -9.18 3.20 7.42
C CYS A 44 -9.20 4.12 6.19
N ALA A 45 -8.24 3.96 5.26
CA ALA A 45 -8.19 4.75 4.04
C ALA A 45 -9.44 4.55 3.17
N LYS A 46 -9.88 3.30 2.97
CA LYS A 46 -11.09 2.98 2.18
C LYS A 46 -12.39 3.44 2.83
N MET A 47 -12.45 3.49 4.16
CA MET A 47 -13.64 3.97 4.90
C MET A 47 -13.86 5.48 4.77
N HIS A 48 -12.81 6.24 4.43
CA HIS A 48 -12.81 7.69 4.57
C HIS A 48 -12.38 8.46 3.32
N LEU A 49 -11.72 7.79 2.39
CA LEU A 49 -11.25 8.37 1.13
C LEU A 49 -11.95 7.66 -0.03
N PRO A 50 -12.26 8.39 -1.12
CA PRO A 50 -12.73 7.75 -2.33
C PRO A 50 -11.66 6.79 -2.87
N ASN A 51 -12.10 5.68 -3.48
CA ASN A 51 -11.21 4.61 -3.94
C ASN A 51 -10.12 5.08 -4.92
N ASN A 52 -10.37 6.17 -5.64
CA ASN A 52 -9.44 6.80 -6.55
C ASN A 52 -8.57 7.88 -5.89
N HIS A 53 -8.47 7.95 -4.56
CA HIS A 53 -7.64 8.96 -3.91
C HIS A 53 -6.15 8.59 -3.99
N PRO A 54 -5.24 9.52 -4.30
CA PRO A 54 -3.80 9.23 -4.43
C PRO A 54 -3.17 8.63 -3.17
N THR A 55 -3.70 8.95 -1.98
CA THR A 55 -3.27 8.31 -0.73
C THR A 55 -3.58 6.81 -0.71
N VAL A 56 -4.71 6.37 -1.29
CA VAL A 56 -5.03 4.92 -1.37
C VAL A 56 -4.00 4.20 -2.23
N ALA A 57 -3.60 4.79 -3.36
CA ALA A 57 -2.51 4.25 -4.17
C ALA A 57 -1.17 4.22 -3.42
N HIS A 58 -0.85 5.28 -2.68
CA HIS A 58 0.39 5.36 -1.92
C HIS A 58 0.45 4.30 -0.81
N VAL A 59 -0.67 4.03 -0.12
CA VAL A 59 -0.74 2.97 0.90
C VAL A 59 -0.51 1.60 0.26
N HIS A 60 -1.13 1.33 -0.90
CA HIS A 60 -0.89 0.10 -1.65
C HIS A 60 0.57 -0.05 -2.09
N LEU A 61 1.19 1.01 -2.58
CA LEU A 61 2.60 1.06 -2.93
C LEU A 61 3.49 0.68 -1.74
N LYS A 62 3.21 1.26 -0.58
CA LYS A 62 3.96 0.98 0.66
C LYS A 62 3.73 -0.43 1.19
N HIS A 63 2.54 -0.96 1.05
CA HIS A 63 2.29 -2.37 1.33
C HIS A 63 3.17 -3.27 0.45
N GLY A 64 3.22 -2.98 -0.84
CA GLY A 64 4.05 -3.70 -1.80
C GLY A 64 5.53 -3.63 -1.46
N ASP A 65 6.04 -2.43 -1.17
CA ASP A 65 7.44 -2.21 -0.77
C ASP A 65 7.79 -3.06 0.46
N ALA A 66 6.96 -3.01 1.50
CA ALA A 66 7.17 -3.73 2.75
C ALA A 66 7.18 -5.26 2.56
N CYS A 67 6.23 -5.79 1.80
CA CYS A 67 6.17 -7.22 1.49
C CYS A 67 7.38 -7.67 0.65
N PHE A 68 7.79 -6.84 -0.32
CA PHE A 68 8.94 -7.12 -1.17
C PHE A 68 10.26 -7.16 -0.38
N GLU A 69 10.50 -6.16 0.48
CA GLU A 69 11.68 -6.12 1.34
C GLU A 69 11.70 -7.28 2.34
N ALA A 70 10.54 -7.64 2.91
CA ALA A 70 10.41 -8.80 3.79
C ALA A 70 10.72 -10.12 3.06
N ALA A 71 10.29 -10.26 1.80
CA ALA A 71 10.62 -11.43 0.99
C ALA A 71 12.12 -11.53 0.70
N LEU A 72 12.75 -10.41 0.34
CA LEU A 72 14.20 -10.36 0.11
C LEU A 72 15.00 -10.69 1.37
N ALA A 73 14.59 -10.16 2.53
CA ALA A 73 15.25 -10.43 3.81
C ALA A 73 15.17 -11.91 4.23
N LYS A 74 14.06 -12.59 3.91
CA LYS A 74 13.93 -14.05 4.10
C LYS A 74 14.74 -14.87 3.10
N GLY A 75 15.07 -14.28 1.95
CA GLY A 75 15.63 -14.97 0.80
C GLY A 75 14.53 -15.54 -0.08
N VAL A 76 14.57 -15.23 -1.38
CA VAL A 76 13.52 -15.52 -2.37
C VAL A 76 13.10 -16.99 -2.43
N LYS A 77 14.02 -17.92 -2.13
CA LYS A 77 13.77 -19.37 -2.15
C LYS A 77 13.29 -19.96 -0.82
N ALA A 78 13.16 -19.13 0.22
CA ALA A 78 12.72 -19.58 1.53
C ALA A 78 11.19 -19.80 1.56
N PRO A 79 10.70 -20.77 2.35
CA PRO A 79 9.27 -20.95 2.55
C PRO A 79 8.64 -19.67 3.10
N GLY A 80 7.54 -19.22 2.47
CA GLY A 80 6.85 -17.97 2.81
C GLY A 80 7.36 -16.71 2.10
N ALA A 81 8.53 -16.73 1.45
CA ALA A 81 8.99 -15.60 0.65
C ALA A 81 8.13 -15.43 -0.63
N MET A 82 7.71 -16.53 -1.25
CA MET A 82 6.84 -16.50 -2.43
C MET A 82 5.45 -15.93 -2.12
N ASP A 83 4.90 -16.21 -0.93
CA ASP A 83 3.63 -15.62 -0.49
C ASP A 83 3.75 -14.10 -0.31
N LEU A 84 4.86 -13.64 0.29
CA LEU A 84 5.16 -12.22 0.44
C LEU A 84 5.35 -11.53 -0.93
N LEU A 85 6.02 -12.16 -1.88
CA LEU A 85 6.14 -11.64 -3.25
C LEU A 85 4.79 -11.57 -3.96
N ALA A 86 3.92 -12.58 -3.79
CA ALA A 86 2.57 -12.57 -4.35
C ALA A 86 1.72 -11.42 -3.77
N ARG A 87 1.80 -11.20 -2.45
CA ARG A 87 1.15 -10.06 -1.78
C ARG A 87 1.72 -8.72 -2.25
N ALA A 88 3.04 -8.63 -2.44
CA ALA A 88 3.68 -7.43 -2.96
C ALA A 88 3.18 -7.09 -4.37
N LEU A 89 3.11 -8.09 -5.25
CA LEU A 89 2.61 -7.95 -6.60
C LEU A 89 1.15 -7.47 -6.62
N GLU A 90 0.28 -8.10 -5.82
CA GLU A 90 -1.12 -7.71 -5.71
C GLU A 90 -1.26 -6.25 -5.21
N ALA A 91 -0.43 -5.85 -4.26
CA ALA A 91 -0.39 -4.49 -3.76
C ALA A 91 0.00 -3.48 -4.85
N TYR A 92 1.04 -3.78 -5.62
CA TYR A 92 1.45 -2.92 -6.74
C TYR A 92 0.40 -2.87 -7.84
N GLN A 93 -0.32 -3.96 -8.13
CA GLN A 93 -1.44 -3.98 -9.08
C GLN A 93 -2.58 -3.05 -8.63
N LYS A 94 -2.93 -3.08 -7.34
CA LYS A 94 -3.95 -2.18 -6.77
C LYS A 94 -3.49 -0.72 -6.80
N ALA A 95 -2.22 -0.44 -6.51
CA ALA A 95 -1.66 0.91 -6.62
C ALA A 95 -1.77 1.41 -8.08
N TYR A 96 -1.35 0.60 -9.05
CA TYR A 96 -1.39 0.96 -10.47
C TYR A 96 -2.82 1.24 -10.94
N ALA A 97 -3.78 0.39 -10.57
CA ALA A 97 -5.19 0.58 -10.92
C ALA A 97 -5.75 1.92 -10.43
N VAL A 98 -5.32 2.39 -9.25
CA VAL A 98 -5.69 3.73 -8.78
C VAL A 98 -4.93 4.81 -9.55
N LEU A 99 -3.62 4.67 -9.71
CA LEU A 99 -2.80 5.71 -10.33
C LEU A 99 -3.13 5.96 -11.81
N VAL A 100 -3.43 4.92 -12.57
CA VAL A 100 -3.80 5.06 -13.99
C VAL A 100 -5.16 5.74 -14.18
N THR A 101 -6.02 5.76 -13.14
CA THR A 101 -7.28 6.52 -13.17
C THR A 101 -7.10 7.98 -12.79
N LEU A 102 -6.03 8.30 -12.07
CA LEU A 102 -5.71 9.66 -11.60
C LEU A 102 -4.80 10.40 -12.57
N TRP A 103 -3.89 9.68 -13.21
CA TRP A 103 -2.81 10.21 -14.01
C TRP A 103 -2.71 9.49 -15.35
N ASP A 104 -2.12 10.17 -16.33
CA ASP A 104 -1.78 9.54 -17.62
C ASP A 104 -0.79 8.40 -17.42
N GLN A 105 -0.81 7.41 -18.32
CA GLN A 105 0.10 6.25 -18.27
C GLN A 105 1.59 6.64 -18.28
N ARG A 106 1.93 7.83 -18.80
CA ARG A 106 3.31 8.35 -18.83
C ARG A 106 3.73 9.04 -17.54
N HIS A 107 2.86 9.12 -16.53
CA HIS A 107 3.19 9.76 -15.27
C HIS A 107 4.30 8.97 -14.54
N PRO A 108 5.34 9.64 -13.98
CA PRO A 108 6.46 8.95 -13.35
C PRO A 108 6.07 7.95 -12.27
N ASP A 109 5.04 8.29 -11.48
CA ASP A 109 4.54 7.40 -10.44
C ASP A 109 3.85 6.14 -11.00
N VAL A 110 3.19 6.24 -12.17
CA VAL A 110 2.59 5.08 -12.85
C VAL A 110 3.70 4.16 -13.37
N SER A 111 4.72 4.72 -14.02
CA SER A 111 5.88 3.97 -14.49
C SER A 111 6.64 3.28 -13.35
N SER A 112 6.87 4.00 -12.24
CA SER A 112 7.56 3.46 -11.07
C SER A 112 6.84 2.25 -10.47
N VAL A 113 5.51 2.28 -10.40
CA VAL A 113 4.73 1.12 -9.94
C VAL A 113 4.81 -0.03 -10.94
N TYR A 114 4.75 0.25 -12.23
CA TYR A 114 4.85 -0.77 -13.27
C TYR A 114 6.21 -1.50 -13.23
N ASP A 115 7.31 -0.77 -13.03
CA ASP A 115 8.64 -1.36 -12.88
C ASP A 115 8.71 -2.26 -11.64
N LYS A 116 8.13 -1.83 -10.52
CA LYS A 116 8.02 -2.64 -9.29
C LYS A 116 7.22 -3.92 -9.50
N GLN A 117 6.12 -3.87 -10.27
CA GLN A 117 5.36 -5.06 -10.65
C GLN A 117 6.21 -6.05 -11.43
N ASN A 118 6.88 -5.60 -12.49
CA ASN A 118 7.69 -6.47 -13.34
C ASN A 118 8.84 -7.12 -12.57
N ASN A 119 9.52 -6.35 -11.72
CA ASN A 119 10.60 -6.88 -10.88
C ASN A 119 10.08 -7.94 -9.91
N THR A 120 8.90 -7.72 -9.31
CA THR A 120 8.28 -8.68 -8.39
C THR A 120 7.85 -9.95 -9.12
N GLN A 121 7.24 -9.81 -10.30
CA GLN A 121 6.84 -10.92 -11.15
C GLN A 121 8.05 -11.77 -11.58
N ALA A 122 9.14 -11.12 -11.98
CA ALA A 122 10.37 -11.81 -12.38
C ALA A 122 11.02 -12.62 -11.25
N LEU A 123 10.81 -12.23 -9.98
CA LEU A 123 11.28 -13.01 -8.82
C LEU A 123 10.35 -14.18 -8.47
N LEU A 124 9.05 -14.09 -8.78
CA LEU A 124 8.10 -15.18 -8.59
C LEU A 124 8.29 -16.33 -9.60
N GLU A 125 8.88 -16.02 -10.76
CA GLU A 125 9.09 -16.98 -11.86
C GLU A 125 10.46 -17.72 -11.78
N GLN A 126 11.26 -17.47 -10.74
CA GLN A 126 12.61 -18.05 -10.52
C GLN A 126 12.64 -19.25 -9.56
#